data_AF-A0AAU4BLR8-F1
#
_entry.id   AF-A0AAU4BLR8-F1
#
_cell.length_a   1.000
_cell.length_b   1.000
_cell.length_c   1.000
_cell.angle_alpha   90.00
_cell.angle_beta   90.00
_cell.angle_gamma   90.00
#
_symmetry.space_group_name_H-M   'P 1'
#
loop_
_entity.id
_entity.type
_entity.pdbx_description
1 polymer ?
#
loop_
_entity_poly.entity_id
_entity_poly.type
_entity_poly.pdbx_seq_one_letter_code
_entity_poly.pdbx_strand_id
1 'polypeptide(L)'
;MARRSPQEKKRISYAKDSRNAFAENDKSSRNAVRLNKRFPNRANRHRVQQILLDATGSPDHETANDVDERLARKRPKKWRKEPGLPLGDWVESRLQRRVRLDDNGKDETTGEGEGDGESRANERRLARVQQRRRRRAKLRTLKKAHVATKGIVERRW
;
A
#
# COMPACT_ATOMS: atom_id res chain seq x y z
N MET A 1 -25.18 15.73 -11.11
CA MET A 1 -23.98 14.86 -11.15
C MET A 1 -23.97 14.08 -12.46
N ALA A 2 -22.89 14.17 -13.25
CA ALA A 2 -22.79 13.43 -14.51
C ALA A 2 -22.82 11.91 -14.27
N ARG A 3 -23.68 11.19 -15.02
CA ARG A 3 -23.77 9.73 -14.95
C ARG A 3 -22.51 9.12 -15.57
N ARG A 4 -21.74 8.40 -14.75
CA ARG A 4 -20.53 7.70 -15.22
C ARG A 4 -20.90 6.52 -16.10
N SER A 5 -20.15 6.32 -17.18
CA SER A 5 -20.33 5.15 -18.05
C SER A 5 -19.95 3.85 -17.31
N PRO A 6 -20.46 2.68 -17.73
CA PRO A 6 -20.05 1.39 -17.17
C PRO A 6 -18.52 1.19 -17.20
N GLN A 7 -17.85 1.64 -18.26
CA GLN A 7 -16.41 1.53 -18.42
C GLN A 7 -15.66 2.41 -17.41
N GLU A 8 -16.16 3.61 -17.14
CA GLU A 8 -15.62 4.49 -16.11
C GLU A 8 -15.82 3.93 -14.71
N LYS A 9 -17.01 3.42 -14.40
CA LYS A 9 -17.29 2.73 -13.13
C LYS A 9 -16.31 1.59 -12.89
N LYS A 10 -16.06 0.75 -13.92
CA LYS A 10 -15.09 -0.35 -13.85
C LYS A 10 -13.65 0.13 -13.65
N ARG A 11 -13.25 1.20 -14.35
CA ARG A 11 -11.91 1.81 -14.16
C ARG A 11 -11.72 2.33 -12.74
N ILE A 12 -12.74 2.98 -12.18
CA ILE A 12 -12.71 3.51 -10.81
C ILE A 12 -12.65 2.37 -9.80
N SER A 13 -13.47 1.33 -9.98
CA SER A 13 -13.44 0.13 -9.13
C SER A 13 -12.03 -0.47 -9.09
N TYR A 14 -11.39 -0.71 -10.25
CA TYR A 14 -10.03 -1.25 -10.27
C TYR A 14 -8.96 -0.37 -9.61
N ALA A 15 -9.18 0.95 -9.54
CA ALA A 15 -8.23 1.90 -8.96
C ALA A 15 -8.47 2.17 -7.47
N LYS A 16 -9.73 2.08 -7.00
CA LYS A 16 -10.14 2.48 -5.65
C LYS A 16 -10.52 1.31 -4.74
N ASP A 17 -11.10 0.24 -5.29
CA ASP A 17 -11.37 -0.97 -4.50
C ASP A 17 -10.04 -1.60 -4.11
N SER A 18 -9.83 -1.83 -2.82
CA SER A 18 -8.56 -2.26 -2.24
C SER A 18 -8.74 -3.63 -1.60
N ARG A 19 -7.87 -4.59 -1.94
CA ARG A 19 -7.90 -5.97 -1.42
C ARG A 19 -6.75 -6.22 -0.46
N ASN A 20 -6.99 -7.12 0.50
CA ASN A 20 -5.92 -7.61 1.36
C ASN A 20 -4.99 -8.53 0.52
N ALA A 21 -3.76 -8.06 0.29
CA ALA A 21 -2.76 -8.79 -0.48
C ALA A 21 -1.78 -9.58 0.40
N PHE A 22 -1.83 -9.39 1.72
CA PHE A 22 -0.78 -9.87 2.63
C PHE A 22 -0.99 -11.32 3.11
N ALA A 23 -1.80 -12.11 2.39
CA ALA A 23 -2.15 -13.50 2.74
C ALA A 23 -2.65 -13.70 4.19
N GLU A 24 -2.99 -12.61 4.86
CA GLU A 24 -3.43 -12.61 6.24
C GLU A 24 -4.92 -12.98 6.32
N ASN A 25 -5.28 -13.82 7.29
CA ASN A 25 -6.69 -14.13 7.57
C ASN A 25 -7.43 -12.83 7.95
N ASP A 26 -8.63 -12.63 7.40
CA ASP A 26 -9.49 -11.50 7.75
C ASP A 26 -9.64 -11.35 9.27
N LYS A 27 -9.76 -12.48 9.98
CA LYS A 27 -9.88 -12.51 11.45
C LYS A 27 -8.64 -11.99 12.17
N SER A 28 -7.44 -12.32 11.71
CA SER A 28 -6.20 -11.85 12.34
C SER A 28 -5.96 -10.37 12.06
N SER A 29 -6.32 -9.87 10.87
CA SER A 29 -6.15 -8.46 10.52
C SER A 29 -6.88 -7.52 11.48
N ARG A 30 -8.07 -7.92 11.97
CA ARG A 30 -8.86 -7.16 12.96
C ARG A 30 -8.11 -7.01 14.28
N ASN A 31 -7.42 -8.07 14.71
CA ASN A 31 -6.65 -8.08 15.95
C ASN A 31 -5.29 -7.39 15.79
N ALA A 32 -4.60 -7.64 14.67
CA ALA A 32 -3.28 -7.10 14.37
C ALA A 32 -3.30 -5.58 14.32
N VAL A 33 -4.31 -4.96 13.70
CA VAL A 33 -4.46 -3.49 13.70
C VAL A 33 -4.55 -2.93 15.11
N ARG A 34 -5.35 -3.56 15.98
CA ARG A 34 -5.50 -3.11 17.37
C ARG A 34 -4.18 -3.24 18.14
N LEU A 35 -3.49 -4.38 18.00
CA LEU A 35 -2.21 -4.63 18.67
C LEU A 35 -1.12 -3.66 18.19
N ASN A 36 -0.97 -3.52 16.87
CA ASN A 36 0.03 -2.64 16.27
C ASN A 36 -0.21 -1.16 16.56
N LYS A 37 -1.46 -0.75 16.82
CA LYS A 37 -1.75 0.58 17.41
C LYS A 37 -1.37 0.65 18.89
N ARG A 38 -1.68 -0.40 19.67
CA ARG A 38 -1.48 -0.42 21.13
C ARG A 38 -0.01 -0.30 21.53
N PHE A 39 0.88 -1.05 20.90
CA PHE A 39 2.30 -1.11 21.26
C PHE A 39 3.03 0.24 21.19
N PRO A 40 3.04 0.99 20.07
CA PRO A 40 3.70 2.29 19.99
C PRO A 40 3.05 3.30 20.93
N ASN A 41 1.72 3.28 21.08
CA ASN A 41 1.03 4.21 21.99
C ASN A 41 1.41 3.95 23.45
N ARG A 42 1.47 2.68 23.88
CA ARG A 42 1.94 2.32 25.22
C ARG A 42 3.40 2.72 25.42
N ALA A 43 4.27 2.42 24.47
CA ALA A 43 5.69 2.78 24.57
C ALA A 43 5.90 4.29 24.64
N ASN A 44 5.15 5.07 23.86
CA ASN A 44 5.20 6.53 23.91
C ASN A 44 4.71 7.06 25.26
N ARG A 45 3.57 6.58 25.77
CA ARG A 45 3.07 6.97 27.09
C ARG A 45 4.05 6.63 28.21
N HIS A 46 4.59 5.42 28.20
CA HIS A 46 5.56 4.99 29.19
C HIS A 46 6.80 5.90 29.16
N ARG A 47 7.35 6.18 27.97
CA ARG A 47 8.48 7.11 27.84
C ARG A 47 8.14 8.50 28.40
N VAL A 48 7.01 9.06 27.98
CA VAL A 48 6.61 10.41 28.41
C VAL A 48 6.43 10.45 29.93
N GLN A 49 5.76 9.45 30.51
CA GLN A 49 5.60 9.35 31.95
C GLN A 49 6.95 9.28 32.68
N GLN A 50 7.89 8.46 32.21
CA GLN A 50 9.22 8.37 32.81
C GLN A 50 9.99 9.70 32.77
N ILE A 51 9.89 10.46 31.67
CA ILE A 51 10.55 11.76 31.54
C ILE A 51 9.88 12.82 32.43
N LEU A 52 8.54 12.80 32.50
CA LEU A 52 7.78 13.78 33.28
C LEU A 52 7.86 13.55 34.79
N LEU A 53 8.22 12.34 35.25
CA LEU A 53 8.42 12.06 36.68
C LEU A 53 9.48 13.00 37.30
N ASP A 54 10.52 13.35 36.54
CA ASP A 54 11.58 14.26 36.99
C ASP A 54 11.08 15.71 37.20
N ALA A 55 9.96 16.09 36.59
CA ALA A 55 9.34 17.42 36.69
C ALA A 55 8.05 17.43 37.54
N THR A 56 7.82 16.42 38.36
CA THR A 56 6.61 16.37 39.20
C THR A 56 6.75 17.33 40.39
N GLY A 57 5.74 18.16 40.66
CA GLY A 57 5.73 19.11 41.78
C GLY A 57 6.04 20.54 41.33
N SER A 58 6.97 21.22 42.02
CA SER A 58 7.45 22.56 41.68
C SER A 58 8.90 22.47 41.18
N PRO A 59 9.14 22.04 39.94
CA PRO A 59 10.50 21.97 39.39
C PRO A 59 11.09 23.38 39.25
N ASP A 60 12.41 23.48 39.41
CA ASP A 60 13.13 24.70 39.03
C ASP A 60 13.18 24.86 37.49
N HIS A 61 13.58 26.04 37.05
CA HIS A 61 13.63 26.37 35.62
C HIS A 61 14.60 25.48 34.83
N GLU A 62 15.70 25.07 35.44
CA GLU A 62 16.70 24.21 34.79
C GLU A 62 16.14 22.81 34.55
N THR A 63 15.52 22.21 35.58
CA THR A 63 14.88 20.88 35.51
C THR A 63 13.75 20.87 34.48
N ALA A 64 12.94 21.93 34.44
CA ALA A 64 11.86 22.04 33.46
C ALA A 64 12.41 22.07 32.01
N ASN A 65 13.46 22.86 31.78
CA ASN A 65 14.09 22.97 30.46
C ASN A 65 14.74 21.64 30.03
N ASP A 66 15.42 20.95 30.95
CA ASP A 66 16.02 19.64 30.73
C ASP A 66 14.97 18.58 30.33
N VAL A 67 13.82 18.57 31.00
CA VAL A 67 12.70 17.68 30.70
C VAL A 67 12.13 17.95 29.31
N ASP A 68 11.95 19.22 28.95
CA ASP A 68 11.49 19.63 27.62
C ASP A 68 12.47 19.20 26.52
N GLU A 69 13.78 19.40 26.72
CA GLU A 69 14.80 18.91 25.81
C GLU A 69 14.72 17.38 25.65
N ARG A 70 14.62 16.63 26.74
CA ARG A 70 14.52 15.15 26.72
C ARG A 70 13.27 14.68 25.98
N LEU A 71 12.15 15.40 26.09
CA LEU A 71 10.94 15.13 25.32
C LEU A 71 11.17 15.39 23.82
N ALA A 72 11.75 16.53 23.47
CA ALA A 72 11.99 16.95 22.09
C ALA A 72 13.01 16.06 21.35
N ARG A 73 14.04 15.56 22.05
CA ARG A 73 15.14 14.75 21.48
C ARG A 73 14.68 13.51 20.70
N LYS A 74 13.54 12.91 21.05
CA LYS A 74 13.08 11.67 20.40
C LYS A 74 11.65 11.77 19.88
N ARG A 75 11.50 11.51 18.59
CA ARG A 75 10.21 11.47 17.92
C ARG A 75 9.35 10.31 18.44
N PRO A 76 8.04 10.53 18.71
CA PRO A 76 7.13 9.46 19.09
C PRO A 76 7.06 8.37 18.02
N LYS A 77 6.97 7.10 18.46
CA LYS A 77 6.70 5.97 17.56
C LYS A 77 5.33 6.16 16.92
N LYS A 78 5.22 5.98 15.60
CA LYS A 78 3.95 6.07 14.87
C LYS A 78 3.69 4.74 14.18
N TRP A 79 2.44 4.30 14.24
CA TRP A 79 1.96 3.20 13.40
C TRP A 79 0.99 3.73 12.37
N ARG A 80 1.14 3.25 11.14
CA ARG A 80 0.22 3.52 10.04
C ARG A 80 -0.15 2.19 9.42
N LYS A 81 -1.45 2.00 9.15
CA LYS A 81 -1.89 0.86 8.37
C LYS A 81 -1.43 1.03 6.93
N GLU A 82 -0.71 0.05 6.41
CA GLU A 82 -0.43 0.01 4.98
C GLU A 82 -1.74 -0.18 4.20
N PRO A 83 -1.95 0.58 3.11
CA PRO A 83 -3.14 0.41 2.30
C PRO A 83 -3.14 -0.98 1.64
N GLY A 84 -4.34 -1.52 1.42
CA GLY A 84 -4.51 -2.72 0.62
C GLY A 84 -4.07 -2.49 -0.83
N LEU A 85 -3.85 -3.58 -1.56
CA LEU A 85 -3.47 -3.51 -2.97
C LEU A 85 -4.71 -3.16 -3.81
N PRO A 86 -4.63 -2.22 -4.78
CA PRO A 86 -5.75 -1.94 -5.67
C PRO A 86 -6.22 -3.22 -6.38
N LEU A 87 -7.53 -3.34 -6.60
CA LEU A 87 -8.14 -4.53 -7.21
C LEU A 87 -7.51 -4.86 -8.57
N GLY A 88 -7.16 -3.85 -9.36
CA GLY A 88 -6.48 -4.07 -10.64
C GLY A 88 -5.13 -4.79 -10.49
N ASP A 89 -4.32 -4.35 -9.53
CA ASP A 89 -3.01 -4.92 -9.26
C ASP A 89 -3.14 -6.31 -8.62
N TRP A 90 -4.13 -6.51 -7.74
CA TRP A 90 -4.44 -7.81 -7.15
C TRP A 90 -4.84 -8.87 -8.19
N VAL A 91 -5.70 -8.49 -9.13
CA VAL A 91 -6.10 -9.39 -10.24
C VAL A 91 -4.91 -9.71 -11.13
N GLU A 92 -4.03 -8.74 -11.42
CA GLU A 92 -2.80 -8.96 -12.17
C GLU A 92 -1.89 -9.98 -11.46
N SER A 93 -1.64 -9.80 -10.15
CA SER A 93 -0.84 -10.75 -9.37
C SER A 93 -1.43 -12.16 -9.36
N ARG A 94 -2.76 -12.30 -9.31
CA ARG A 94 -3.42 -13.61 -9.38
C ARG A 94 -3.26 -14.26 -10.75
N LEU A 95 -3.38 -13.51 -11.84
CA LEU A 95 -3.15 -14.02 -13.19
C LEU A 95 -1.70 -14.43 -13.40
N GLN A 96 -0.74 -13.62 -12.93
CA GLN A 96 0.69 -13.98 -12.98
C GLN A 96 0.98 -15.27 -12.22
N ARG A 97 0.39 -15.43 -11.03
CA ARG A 97 0.53 -16.67 -10.26
C ARG A 97 -0.01 -17.89 -11.02
N ARG A 98 -1.16 -17.77 -11.68
CA ARG A 98 -1.73 -18.87 -12.47
C ARG A 98 -0.80 -19.27 -13.61
N VAL A 99 -0.35 -18.30 -14.42
CA VAL A 99 0.61 -18.57 -15.51
C VAL A 99 1.85 -19.30 -15.00
N ARG A 100 2.45 -18.85 -13.88
CA ARG A 100 3.61 -19.53 -13.29
C ARG A 100 3.33 -20.97 -12.84
N LEU A 101 2.14 -21.24 -12.31
CA LEU A 101 1.76 -22.59 -11.89
C LEU A 101 1.48 -23.49 -13.10
N ASP A 102 0.87 -22.93 -14.15
CA ASP A 102 0.64 -23.63 -15.42
C ASP A 102 1.97 -23.97 -16.11
N ASP A 103 3.00 -23.15 -15.96
CA ASP A 103 4.35 -23.41 -16.49
C ASP A 103 5.10 -24.47 -15.68
N ASN A 104 5.02 -24.41 -14.33
CA ASN A 104 5.69 -25.37 -13.45
C ASN A 104 5.02 -26.77 -13.45
N GLY A 105 3.73 -26.86 -13.78
CA GLY A 105 2.99 -28.13 -13.84
C GLY A 105 3.24 -28.95 -15.12
N LYS A 106 4.01 -28.43 -16.07
CA LYS A 106 4.33 -29.11 -17.34
C LYS A 106 5.55 -30.02 -17.28
N ASP A 107 6.33 -29.97 -16.19
CA ASP A 107 7.59 -30.72 -16.08
C ASP A 107 7.47 -32.10 -15.39
N GLU A 108 6.32 -32.48 -14.80
CA GLU A 108 6.26 -33.68 -13.93
C GLU A 108 5.15 -34.73 -14.21
N THR A 109 4.31 -34.61 -15.24
CA THR A 109 3.31 -35.67 -15.50
C THR A 109 3.17 -36.07 -16.98
N THR A 110 3.58 -37.31 -17.22
CA THR A 110 3.35 -38.15 -18.39
C THR A 110 1.89 -38.10 -18.86
N GLY A 111 1.68 -37.80 -20.15
CA GLY A 111 0.57 -38.34 -20.94
C GLY A 111 -0.80 -37.65 -20.81
N GLU A 112 -1.33 -37.32 -21.99
CA GLU A 112 -2.73 -37.00 -22.30
C GLU A 112 -3.15 -35.54 -22.10
N GLY A 113 -3.32 -34.89 -23.26
CA GLY A 113 -3.48 -33.46 -23.39
C GLY A 113 -4.92 -33.01 -23.26
N GLU A 114 -5.09 -31.92 -22.52
CA GLU A 114 -6.24 -31.01 -22.61
C GLU A 114 -5.93 -29.60 -22.01
N GLY A 115 -4.68 -29.34 -21.57
CA GLY A 115 -4.29 -28.12 -20.84
C GLY A 115 -3.84 -26.91 -21.69
N ASP A 116 -3.56 -27.10 -22.98
CA ASP A 116 -2.91 -26.08 -23.81
C ASP A 116 -3.76 -24.83 -24.06
N GLY A 117 -5.08 -24.97 -24.03
CA GLY A 117 -6.03 -23.88 -24.28
C GLY A 117 -6.07 -22.87 -23.13
N GLU A 118 -6.06 -23.34 -21.88
CA GLU A 118 -6.21 -22.49 -20.71
C GLU A 118 -4.92 -21.72 -20.39
N SER A 119 -3.75 -22.36 -20.52
CA SER A 119 -2.45 -21.69 -20.37
C SER A 119 -2.26 -20.57 -21.40
N ARG A 120 -2.54 -20.84 -22.70
CA ARG A 120 -2.49 -19.82 -23.76
C ARG A 120 -3.49 -18.68 -23.52
N ALA A 121 -4.65 -18.97 -22.95
CA ALA A 121 -5.63 -17.95 -22.58
C ALA A 121 -5.15 -17.09 -21.40
N ASN A 122 -4.51 -17.70 -20.39
CA ASN A 122 -3.94 -17.01 -19.23
C ASN A 122 -2.76 -16.11 -19.64
N GLU A 123 -1.88 -16.58 -20.51
CA GLU A 123 -0.80 -15.78 -21.10
C GLU A 123 -1.34 -14.59 -21.89
N ARG A 124 -2.33 -14.80 -22.79
CA ARG A 124 -2.97 -13.72 -23.55
C ARG A 124 -3.64 -12.69 -22.64
N ARG A 125 -4.26 -13.15 -21.55
CA ARG A 125 -4.84 -12.26 -20.52
C ARG A 125 -3.75 -11.47 -19.80
N LEU A 126 -2.65 -12.11 -19.41
CA LEU A 126 -1.52 -11.47 -18.76
C LEU A 126 -0.86 -10.41 -19.67
N ALA A 127 -0.61 -10.74 -20.93
CA ALA A 127 -0.07 -9.83 -21.93
C ALA A 127 -0.96 -8.58 -22.10
N ARG A 128 -2.29 -8.76 -22.17
CA ARG A 128 -3.24 -7.63 -22.20
C ARG A 128 -3.16 -6.77 -20.95
N VAL A 129 -2.98 -7.37 -19.77
CA VAL A 129 -2.86 -6.64 -18.50
C VAL A 129 -1.53 -5.87 -18.45
N GLN A 130 -0.41 -6.48 -18.82
CA GLN A 130 0.89 -5.81 -18.89
C GLN A 130 0.90 -4.65 -19.90
N GLN A 131 0.28 -4.83 -21.07
CA GLN A 131 0.12 -3.77 -22.07
C GLN A 131 -0.68 -2.59 -21.50
N ARG A 132 -1.74 -2.85 -20.72
CA ARG A 132 -2.49 -1.82 -19.99
C ARG A 132 -1.64 -1.13 -18.92
N ARG A 133 -0.77 -1.86 -18.22
CA ARG A 133 0.15 -1.30 -17.22
C ARG A 133 1.17 -0.37 -17.86
N ARG A 134 1.79 -0.78 -18.97
CA ARG A 134 2.70 0.07 -19.77
C ARG A 134 2.01 1.36 -20.22
N ARG A 135 0.77 1.26 -20.73
CA ARG A 135 -0.04 2.44 -21.11
C ARG A 135 -0.36 3.33 -19.91
N ARG A 136 -0.74 2.77 -18.76
CA ARG A 136 -0.99 3.54 -17.52
C ARG A 136 0.26 4.21 -16.97
N ALA A 137 1.40 3.53 -16.98
CA ALA A 137 2.68 4.08 -16.56
C ALA A 137 3.08 5.25 -17.47
N LYS A 138 2.98 5.07 -18.79
CA LYS A 138 3.21 6.14 -19.78
C LYS A 138 2.28 7.33 -19.57
N LEU A 139 1.00 7.11 -19.25
CA LEU A 139 0.07 8.20 -18.94
C LEU A 139 0.37 8.91 -17.61
N ARG A 140 0.86 8.19 -16.59
CA ARG A 140 1.28 8.78 -15.31
C ARG A 140 2.54 9.63 -15.48
N THR A 141 3.53 9.17 -16.26
CA THR A 141 4.74 9.95 -16.55
C THR A 141 4.40 11.20 -17.37
N LEU A 142 3.55 11.08 -18.40
CA LEU A 142 3.07 12.22 -19.20
C LEU A 142 2.30 13.24 -18.36
N LYS A 143 1.40 12.81 -17.45
CA LYS A 143 0.71 13.73 -16.54
C LYS A 143 1.66 14.43 -15.57
N LYS A 144 2.66 13.72 -15.03
CA LYS A 144 3.67 14.31 -14.14
C LYS A 144 4.50 15.37 -14.88
N ALA A 145 4.86 15.11 -16.14
CA ALA A 145 5.54 16.08 -17.01
C ALA A 145 4.67 17.30 -17.32
N HIS A 146 3.36 17.12 -17.55
CA HIS A 146 2.43 18.22 -17.78
C HIS A 146 2.22 19.10 -16.53
N VAL A 147 2.13 18.50 -15.35
CA VAL A 147 2.04 19.25 -14.08
C VAL A 147 3.35 20.00 -13.80
N ALA A 148 4.50 19.40 -14.08
CA ALA A 148 5.79 20.06 -13.94
C ALA A 148 5.94 21.26 -14.88
N THR A 149 5.54 21.12 -16.14
CA THR A 149 5.60 22.22 -17.14
C THR A 149 4.62 23.35 -16.82
N LYS A 150 3.37 23.06 -16.42
CA LYS A 150 2.43 24.10 -15.94
C LYS A 150 2.94 24.83 -14.69
N GLY A 151 3.47 24.08 -13.73
CA GLY A 151 4.06 24.67 -12.52
C GLY A 151 5.36 25.44 -12.75
N ILE A 152 5.98 25.35 -13.94
CA ILE A 152 7.13 26.18 -14.33
C ILE A 152 6.64 27.47 -15.02
N VAL A 153 5.56 27.41 -15.79
CA VAL A 153 4.96 28.58 -16.46
C VAL A 153 4.28 29.54 -15.47
N GLU A 154 3.64 29.01 -14.41
CA GLU A 154 2.96 29.84 -13.39
C GLU A 154 3.91 30.51 -12.38
N ARG A 155 5.21 30.15 -12.35
CA ARG A 155 6.22 30.73 -11.43
C ARG A 155 7.09 31.80 -12.07
N ARG A 156 6.73 32.24 -13.28
CA ARG A 156 7.52 33.16 -14.10
C ARG A 156 6.76 34.44 -14.42
N TRP A 157 6.01 34.96 -13.45
CA TRP A 157 5.46 36.32 -13.41
C TRP A 157 5.32 36.74 -11.95
#